data_AF-A0A822DMR1-F1
#
_entry.id   AF-A0A822DMR1-F1
#
_cell.length_a   1.000
_cell.length_b   1.000
_cell.length_c   1.000
_cell.angle_alpha   90.00
_cell.angle_beta   90.00
_cell.angle_gamma   90.00
#
_symmetry.space_group_name_H-M   'P 1'
#
loop_
_entity.id
_entity.type
_entity.pdbx_description
1 polymer ?
#
loop_
_entity_poly.entity_id
_entity_poly.type
_entity_poly.pdbx_seq_one_letter_code
_entity_poly.pdbx_strand_id
1 'polypeptide(L)'
;MIFLGVSGPVQFSSNVTDRINGCYYIAKNYQYYSNGLNFVPILRYSDHDGWEEYSETRAIVWPGNSLISPTGHAQLAGVKLRIGVIESDPFTIVTTVMNEFGQNITKFIGYIPDLIDHLQKKMKFIANIELISNRTYSSLGELIENGVYDIIVGDVTVTAVRREKVGFSQAIFENSLRIVMRKTPDVQIDPLAFLKPFTLSLWLLILGTTIMT
;
A
#
# COMPACT_ATOMS: atom_id res chain seq x y z
N MET A 1 5.73 16.83 51.61
CA MET A 1 4.80 17.55 52.50
C MET A 1 3.52 17.82 51.71
N ILE A 2 2.33 17.52 52.26
CA ILE A 2 1.04 17.68 51.56
C ILE A 2 0.34 18.89 52.17
N PHE A 3 -0.06 19.85 51.34
CA PHE A 3 -0.84 21.03 51.75
C PHE A 3 -2.23 20.96 51.11
N LEU A 4 -3.28 21.30 51.87
CA LEU A 4 -4.64 21.36 51.33
C LEU A 4 -4.94 22.80 50.90
N GLY A 5 -5.02 23.03 49.59
CA GLY A 5 -5.31 24.33 48.99
C GLY A 5 -6.72 24.41 48.39
N VAL A 6 -7.07 25.58 47.88
CA VAL A 6 -8.35 25.83 47.19
C VAL A 6 -8.51 24.97 45.92
N SER A 7 -7.40 24.50 45.35
CA SER A 7 -7.33 23.59 44.21
C SER A 7 -7.14 22.12 44.63
N GLY A 8 -7.38 21.77 45.90
CA GLY A 8 -7.23 20.42 46.44
C GLY A 8 -5.86 20.13 47.09
N PRO A 9 -5.50 18.85 47.29
CA PRO A 9 -4.24 18.45 47.90
C PRO A 9 -3.04 18.73 46.97
N VAL A 10 -2.18 19.64 47.39
CA VAL A 10 -0.99 20.09 46.68
C VAL A 10 0.23 19.38 47.27
N GLN A 11 0.93 18.69 46.38
CA GLN A 11 2.17 17.98 46.68
C GLN A 11 3.14 18.20 45.51
N PHE A 12 4.41 18.42 45.85
CA PHE A 12 5.50 18.54 44.89
C PHE A 12 6.52 17.44 45.14
N SER A 13 7.13 16.95 44.05
CA SER A 13 8.22 15.99 44.10
C SER A 13 9.53 16.73 43.87
N SER A 14 10.64 16.25 44.40
CA SER A 14 11.97 16.83 44.12
C SER A 14 12.35 16.75 42.63
N ASN A 15 11.70 15.87 41.88
CA ASN A 15 12.06 15.54 40.50
C ASN A 15 11.17 16.21 39.45
N VAL A 16 10.04 16.82 39.85
CA VAL A 16 9.06 17.40 38.93
C VAL A 16 8.67 18.78 39.43
N THR A 17 8.69 19.78 38.54
CA THR A 17 8.28 21.16 38.86
C THR A 17 6.77 21.30 39.02
N ASP A 18 6.01 20.41 38.40
CA ASP A 18 4.57 20.40 38.44
C ASP A 18 4.04 19.70 39.70
N ARG A 19 2.80 20.04 40.04
CA ARG A 19 2.07 19.42 41.14
C ARG A 19 1.75 17.97 40.81
N ILE A 20 1.97 17.07 41.76
CA ILE A 20 1.77 15.61 41.57
C ILE A 20 0.29 15.23 41.46
N ASN A 21 -0.59 15.92 42.19
CA ASN A 21 -2.03 15.65 42.23
C ASN A 21 -2.80 16.84 41.64
N GLY A 22 -2.61 17.08 40.35
CA GLY A 22 -3.35 18.10 39.62
C GLY A 22 -4.73 17.59 39.20
N CYS A 23 -5.74 18.46 39.30
CA CYS A 23 -7.03 18.25 38.66
C CYS A 23 -7.18 19.24 37.52
N TYR A 24 -7.32 18.75 36.30
CA TYR A 24 -7.39 19.55 35.08
C TYR A 24 -8.75 19.37 34.39
N TYR A 25 -9.31 20.47 33.89
CA TYR A 25 -10.53 20.44 33.08
C TYR A 25 -10.17 20.48 31.60
N ILE A 26 -10.06 19.30 30.99
CA ILE A 26 -9.43 19.15 29.66
C ILE A 26 -10.47 19.06 28.54
N ALA A 27 -11.64 18.47 28.77
CA ALA A 27 -12.65 18.32 27.71
C ALA A 27 -13.89 19.18 27.94
N LYS A 28 -14.23 20.00 26.93
CA LYS A 28 -15.41 20.87 26.92
C LYS A 28 -16.20 20.69 25.63
N ASN A 29 -17.52 20.63 25.73
CA ASN A 29 -18.41 20.72 24.57
C ASN A 29 -18.52 22.19 24.16
N TYR A 30 -18.50 22.45 22.87
CA TYR A 30 -18.92 23.74 22.31
C TYR A 30 -20.42 23.64 21.97
N GLN A 31 -21.23 24.54 22.50
CA GLN A 31 -22.68 24.54 22.24
C GLN A 31 -23.15 25.96 21.94
N TYR A 32 -24.04 26.07 20.96
CA TYR A 32 -24.63 27.34 20.55
C TYR A 32 -25.89 27.59 21.37
N TYR A 33 -25.92 28.69 22.10
CA TYR A 33 -27.08 29.15 22.87
C TYR A 33 -27.58 30.49 22.30
N SER A 34 -28.78 30.93 22.70
CA SER A 34 -29.38 32.20 22.25
C SER A 34 -28.53 33.44 22.55
N ASN A 35 -27.62 33.32 23.52
CA ASN A 35 -26.69 34.33 23.99
C ASN A 35 -25.25 34.16 23.45
N GLY A 36 -25.03 33.22 22.51
CA GLY A 36 -23.73 33.01 21.85
C GLY A 36 -23.16 31.61 22.06
N LEU A 37 -21.86 31.46 21.77
CA LEU A 37 -21.14 30.19 21.87
C LEU A 37 -20.60 30.01 23.30
N ASN A 38 -21.03 28.95 23.98
CA ASN A 38 -20.59 28.64 25.34
C ASN A 38 -19.80 27.33 25.38
N PHE A 39 -18.87 27.26 26.34
CA PHE A 39 -18.07 26.06 26.60
C PHE A 39 -18.55 25.37 27.88
N VAL A 40 -18.93 24.10 27.74
CA VAL A 40 -19.46 23.31 28.86
C VAL A 40 -18.46 22.22 29.23
N PRO A 41 -17.91 22.19 30.45
CA PRO A 41 -16.99 21.13 30.87
C PRO A 41 -17.71 19.79 31.04
N ILE A 42 -17.06 18.72 30.59
CA ILE A 42 -17.62 17.35 30.58
C ILE A 42 -16.69 16.38 31.29
N LEU A 43 -15.39 16.43 31.00
CA LEU A 43 -14.41 15.53 31.60
C LEU A 43 -13.40 16.31 32.43
N ARG A 44 -13.15 15.79 33.61
CA ARG A 44 -12.05 16.17 34.48
C ARG A 44 -10.98 15.08 34.37
N TYR A 45 -9.73 15.48 34.27
CA TYR A 45 -8.61 14.58 34.40
C TYR A 45 -7.97 14.79 35.77
N SER A 46 -7.75 13.70 36.49
CA SER A 46 -7.03 13.63 37.76
C SER A 46 -5.81 12.73 37.54
N ASP A 47 -4.62 13.17 37.98
CA ASP A 47 -3.41 12.35 37.85
C ASP A 47 -3.50 11.00 38.59
N HIS A 48 -4.35 10.92 39.64
CA HIS A 48 -4.55 9.71 40.43
C HIS A 48 -5.58 8.75 39.81
N ASP A 49 -6.74 9.28 39.41
CA ASP A 49 -7.92 8.50 39.02
C ASP A 49 -8.16 8.47 37.50
N GLY A 50 -7.38 9.24 36.74
CA GLY A 50 -7.50 9.37 35.30
C GLY A 50 -8.68 10.24 34.89
N TRP A 51 -9.39 9.82 33.84
CA TRP A 51 -10.54 10.56 33.30
C TRP A 51 -11.81 10.28 34.11
N GLU A 52 -12.41 11.34 34.61
CA GLU A 52 -13.65 11.31 35.38
C GLU A 52 -14.70 12.20 34.71
N GLU A 53 -15.95 11.76 34.75
CA GLU A 53 -17.06 12.60 34.33
C GLU A 53 -17.28 13.73 35.33
N TYR A 54 -17.31 14.95 34.83
CA TYR A 54 -17.59 16.13 35.65
C TYR A 54 -19.06 16.18 36.08
N SER A 55 -19.97 15.56 35.32
CA SER A 55 -21.40 15.53 35.60
C SER A 55 -22.07 14.37 34.88
N GLU A 56 -22.78 13.51 35.61
CA GLU A 56 -23.51 12.34 35.08
C GLU A 56 -24.58 12.69 34.03
N THR A 57 -25.01 13.95 33.99
CA THR A 57 -26.06 14.44 33.08
C THR A 57 -25.53 14.93 31.72
N ARG A 58 -24.20 14.97 31.51
CA ARG A 58 -23.59 15.60 30.33
C ARG A 58 -22.90 14.58 29.45
N ALA A 59 -23.43 14.40 28.24
CA ALA A 59 -22.83 13.56 27.21
C ALA A 59 -21.82 14.33 26.33
N ILE A 60 -20.85 13.61 25.79
CA ILE A 60 -19.89 14.14 24.81
C ILE A 60 -20.62 14.37 23.48
N VAL A 61 -20.51 15.58 22.92
CA VAL A 61 -21.06 15.93 21.61
C VAL A 61 -19.92 16.06 20.62
N TRP A 62 -19.92 15.18 19.64
CA TRP A 62 -18.94 15.14 18.57
C TRP A 62 -19.28 16.17 17.48
N PRO A 63 -18.27 16.58 16.67
CA PRO A 63 -18.48 17.48 15.54
C PRO A 63 -19.65 17.01 14.67
N GLY A 64 -20.53 17.94 14.31
CA GLY A 64 -21.79 17.62 13.61
C GLY A 64 -22.98 17.35 14.52
N ASN A 65 -22.88 17.68 15.82
CA ASN A 65 -23.95 17.53 16.81
C ASN A 65 -24.38 16.06 17.01
N SER A 66 -23.41 15.14 16.95
CA SER A 66 -23.63 13.70 17.14
C SER A 66 -23.22 13.25 18.54
N LEU A 67 -24.01 12.37 19.16
CA LEU A 67 -23.65 11.69 20.42
C LEU A 67 -22.86 10.40 20.17
N ILE A 68 -22.79 9.95 18.91
CA ILE A 68 -22.08 8.74 18.50
C ILE A 68 -20.62 9.11 18.31
N SER A 69 -19.73 8.39 18.99
CA SER A 69 -18.28 8.57 18.82
C SER A 69 -17.86 8.28 17.39
N PRO A 70 -17.14 9.21 16.73
CA PRO A 70 -16.67 8.99 15.38
C PRO A 70 -15.66 7.85 15.39
N THR A 71 -15.77 6.98 14.41
CA THR A 71 -14.74 5.98 14.14
C THR A 71 -13.44 6.71 13.79
N GLY A 72 -12.35 6.43 14.50
CA GLY A 72 -11.04 7.07 14.31
C GLY A 72 -10.36 6.80 12.95
N HIS A 73 -11.05 6.19 11.99
CA HIS A 73 -10.55 5.89 10.66
C HIS A 73 -11.45 6.55 9.62
N ALA A 74 -10.82 7.26 8.68
CA ALA A 74 -11.52 7.86 7.56
C ALA A 74 -12.04 6.79 6.61
N GLN A 75 -13.29 6.94 6.16
CA GLN A 75 -13.82 6.08 5.10
C GLN A 75 -13.24 6.53 3.76
N LEU A 76 -12.83 5.57 2.92
CA LEU A 76 -12.29 5.84 1.58
C LEU A 76 -13.38 6.22 0.54
N ALA A 77 -14.65 6.10 0.91
CA ALA A 77 -15.76 6.39 0.02
C ALA A 77 -15.80 7.87 -0.37
N GLY A 78 -15.77 8.16 -1.68
CA GLY A 78 -15.77 9.53 -2.21
C GLY A 78 -14.41 10.24 -2.20
N VAL A 79 -13.35 9.61 -1.68
CA VAL A 79 -11.99 10.17 -1.72
C VAL A 79 -11.40 9.98 -3.12
N LYS A 80 -10.82 11.05 -3.70
CA LYS A 80 -10.06 10.97 -4.94
C LYS A 80 -8.64 10.52 -4.66
N LEU A 81 -8.26 9.34 -5.15
CA LEU A 81 -6.92 8.78 -5.01
C LEU A 81 -6.11 8.97 -6.29
N ARG A 82 -4.89 9.49 -6.14
CA ARG A 82 -3.90 9.59 -7.23
C ARG A 82 -3.10 8.29 -7.28
N ILE A 83 -3.37 7.50 -8.32
CA ILE A 83 -2.81 6.16 -8.51
C ILE A 83 -1.75 6.25 -9.60
N GLY A 84 -0.50 6.07 -9.22
CA GLY A 84 0.60 5.95 -10.16
C GLY A 84 0.71 4.53 -10.70
N VAL A 85 0.70 4.37 -12.03
CA VAL A 85 0.85 3.07 -12.70
C VAL A 85 2.13 3.07 -13.53
N ILE A 86 2.80 1.91 -13.56
CA ILE A 86 4.02 1.68 -14.34
C ILE A 86 3.65 0.85 -15.57
N GLU A 87 4.17 1.24 -16.73
CA GLU A 87 4.07 0.47 -17.97
C GLU A 87 4.96 -0.78 -17.86
N SER A 88 4.34 -1.95 -17.93
CA SER A 88 5.03 -3.23 -17.82
C SER A 88 4.16 -4.30 -18.46
N ASP A 89 4.56 -4.78 -19.63
CA ASP A 89 3.85 -5.83 -20.34
C ASP A 89 4.04 -7.18 -19.63
N PRO A 90 2.98 -7.98 -19.36
CA PRO A 90 1.57 -7.82 -19.77
C PRO A 90 0.65 -7.22 -18.67
N PHE A 91 1.20 -6.67 -17.59
CA PHE A 91 0.45 -6.20 -16.42
C PHE A 91 -0.25 -4.85 -16.66
N THR A 92 0.43 -3.92 -17.30
CA THR A 92 -0.09 -2.62 -17.75
C THR A 92 0.44 -2.32 -19.14
N ILE A 93 -0.48 -2.28 -20.10
CA ILE A 93 -0.24 -1.95 -21.49
C ILE A 93 -0.86 -0.57 -21.75
N VAL A 94 -0.07 0.36 -22.25
CA VAL A 94 -0.56 1.69 -22.66
C VAL A 94 -0.89 1.63 -24.14
N THR A 95 -2.17 1.77 -24.48
CA THR A 95 -2.61 1.87 -25.87
C THR A 95 -3.19 3.24 -26.17
N THR A 96 -3.06 3.68 -27.42
CA THR A 96 -3.70 4.91 -27.88
C THR A 96 -4.93 4.54 -28.67
N VAL A 97 -6.10 4.96 -28.19
CA VAL A 97 -7.37 4.76 -28.88
C VAL A 97 -7.86 6.10 -29.42
N MET A 98 -8.34 6.11 -30.65
CA MET A 98 -9.03 7.28 -31.20
C MET A 98 -10.44 7.36 -30.62
N ASN A 99 -10.76 8.46 -29.98
CA ASN A 99 -12.13 8.76 -29.55
C ASN A 99 -13.04 9.06 -30.76
N GLU A 100 -14.35 9.07 -30.49
CA GLU A 100 -15.40 9.49 -31.45
C GLU A 100 -15.17 10.91 -32.02
N PHE A 101 -14.38 11.72 -31.33
CA PHE A 101 -13.97 13.08 -31.73
C PHE A 101 -12.61 13.13 -32.46
N GLY A 102 -12.04 11.99 -32.83
CA GLY A 102 -10.74 11.91 -33.52
C GLY A 102 -9.53 12.27 -32.63
N GLN A 103 -9.71 12.38 -31.32
CA GLN A 103 -8.63 12.65 -30.37
C GLN A 103 -7.99 11.35 -29.89
N ASN A 104 -6.66 11.34 -29.82
CA ASN A 104 -5.89 10.22 -29.27
C ASN A 104 -5.99 10.22 -27.75
N ILE A 105 -6.64 9.22 -27.18
CA ILE A 105 -6.72 9.00 -25.74
C ILE A 105 -5.82 7.83 -25.34
N THR A 106 -5.00 8.04 -24.32
CA THR A 106 -4.24 6.98 -23.67
C THR A 106 -5.19 6.12 -22.84
N LYS A 107 -5.32 4.86 -23.22
CA LYS A 107 -6.10 3.84 -22.50
C LYS A 107 -5.15 2.83 -21.88
N PHE A 108 -5.35 2.55 -20.61
CA PHE A 108 -4.64 1.49 -19.90
C PHE A 108 -5.40 0.17 -20.05
N ILE A 109 -4.71 -0.88 -20.47
CA ILE A 109 -5.24 -2.24 -20.61
C ILE A 109 -4.33 -3.19 -19.85
N GLY A 110 -4.88 -4.17 -19.15
CA GLY A 110 -4.09 -5.20 -18.47
C GLY A 110 -4.69 -5.58 -17.12
N TYR A 111 -3.95 -6.40 -16.38
CA TYR A 111 -4.38 -6.88 -15.06
C TYR A 111 -4.51 -5.73 -14.04
N ILE A 112 -3.62 -4.74 -14.09
CA ILE A 112 -3.56 -3.66 -13.09
C ILE A 112 -4.76 -2.69 -13.21
N PRO A 113 -5.11 -2.19 -14.40
CA PRO A 113 -6.34 -1.39 -14.58
C PRO A 113 -7.61 -2.10 -14.13
N ASP A 114 -7.75 -3.39 -14.45
CA ASP A 114 -8.92 -4.20 -14.05
C ASP A 114 -9.01 -4.37 -12.53
N LEU A 115 -7.86 -4.57 -11.88
CA LEU A 115 -7.75 -4.62 -10.42
C LEU A 115 -8.18 -3.30 -9.78
N ILE A 116 -7.76 -2.17 -10.34
CA ILE A 116 -8.13 -0.84 -9.84
C ILE A 116 -9.65 -0.61 -9.98
N ASP A 117 -10.24 -0.96 -11.12
CA ASP A 117 -11.70 -0.85 -11.32
C ASP A 117 -12.48 -1.72 -10.31
N HIS A 118 -12.01 -2.94 -10.04
CA HIS A 118 -12.61 -3.81 -9.03
C HIS A 118 -12.50 -3.22 -7.61
N LEU A 119 -11.34 -2.68 -7.24
CA LEU A 119 -11.12 -2.03 -5.95
C LEU A 119 -11.98 -0.77 -5.82
N GLN A 120 -12.11 0.01 -6.90
CA GLN A 120 -12.93 1.22 -6.94
C GLN A 120 -14.40 0.88 -6.64
N LYS A 121 -14.95 -0.17 -7.26
CA LYS A 121 -16.32 -0.63 -7.02
C LYS A 121 -16.54 -1.12 -5.59
N LYS A 122 -15.56 -1.84 -5.04
CA LYS A 122 -15.65 -2.41 -3.68
C LYS A 122 -15.54 -1.35 -2.58
N MET A 123 -14.61 -0.42 -2.72
CA MET A 123 -14.25 0.58 -1.70
C MET A 123 -14.90 1.94 -1.93
N LYS A 124 -15.53 2.16 -3.10
CA LYS A 124 -16.25 3.38 -3.50
C LYS A 124 -15.39 4.66 -3.50
N PHE A 125 -14.09 4.55 -3.73
CA PHE A 125 -13.23 5.71 -3.97
C PHE A 125 -13.31 6.17 -5.43
N ILE A 126 -12.68 7.30 -5.74
CA ILE A 126 -12.57 7.83 -7.10
C ILE A 126 -11.13 7.63 -7.56
N ALA A 127 -10.91 6.78 -8.56
CA ALA A 127 -9.57 6.49 -9.09
C ALA A 127 -9.13 7.58 -10.07
N ASN A 128 -7.97 8.20 -9.84
CA ASN A 128 -7.26 9.01 -10.82
C ASN A 128 -5.97 8.29 -11.22
N ILE A 129 -5.99 7.60 -12.36
CA ILE A 129 -4.88 6.78 -12.84
C ILE A 129 -3.95 7.64 -13.69
N GLU A 130 -2.68 7.68 -13.33
CA GLU A 130 -1.64 8.42 -14.04
C GLU A 130 -0.45 7.51 -14.35
N LEU A 131 0.09 7.64 -15.57
CA LEU A 131 1.28 6.90 -15.97
C LEU A 131 2.54 7.55 -15.41
N ILE A 132 3.33 6.78 -14.68
CA ILE A 132 4.66 7.19 -14.23
C ILE A 132 5.63 7.03 -15.40
N SER A 133 5.75 8.07 -16.22
CA SER A 133 6.75 8.08 -17.30
C SER A 133 8.12 8.50 -16.76
N ASN A 134 9.16 7.77 -17.17
CA ASN A 134 10.56 8.18 -17.06
C ASN A 134 11.12 8.31 -15.62
N ARG A 135 10.74 7.40 -14.71
CA ARG A 135 11.28 7.33 -13.34
C ARG A 135 11.84 5.95 -13.05
N THR A 136 13.02 5.89 -12.46
CA THR A 136 13.64 4.63 -12.03
C THR A 136 12.84 4.02 -10.88
N TYR A 137 12.77 2.68 -10.80
CA TYR A 137 12.09 2.00 -9.68
C TYR A 137 12.62 2.41 -8.28
N SER A 138 13.82 2.99 -8.19
CA SER A 138 14.37 3.55 -6.95
C SER A 138 13.61 4.79 -6.45
N SER A 139 13.15 5.65 -7.37
CA SER A 139 12.46 6.91 -7.01
C SER A 139 10.96 6.72 -6.73
N LEU A 140 10.40 5.53 -6.92
CA LEU A 140 8.97 5.28 -6.66
C LEU A 140 8.59 5.53 -5.20
N GLY A 141 9.48 5.16 -4.26
CA GLY A 141 9.26 5.44 -2.84
C GLY A 141 9.20 6.94 -2.55
N GLU A 142 10.07 7.71 -3.19
CA GLU A 142 10.14 9.17 -3.03
C GLU A 142 8.90 9.87 -3.59
N LEU A 143 8.26 9.33 -4.64
CA LEU A 143 7.02 9.89 -5.18
C LEU A 143 5.85 9.77 -4.19
N ILE A 144 5.82 8.68 -3.42
CA ILE A 144 4.81 8.49 -2.37
C ILE A 144 5.15 9.36 -1.16
N GLU A 145 6.42 9.37 -0.75
CA GLU A 145 6.92 10.18 0.37
C GLU A 145 6.67 11.68 0.17
N ASN A 146 6.88 12.18 -1.04
CA ASN A 146 6.62 13.57 -1.42
C ASN A 146 5.12 13.86 -1.66
N GLY A 147 4.23 12.87 -1.51
CA GLY A 147 2.79 13.03 -1.68
C GLY A 147 2.36 13.33 -3.11
N VAL A 148 3.15 12.92 -4.13
CA VAL A 148 2.77 13.04 -5.54
C VAL A 148 1.67 12.03 -5.88
N TYR A 149 1.88 10.78 -5.45
CA TYR A 149 0.90 9.70 -5.57
C TYR A 149 0.52 9.17 -4.19
N ASP A 150 -0.74 8.81 -4.03
CA ASP A 150 -1.25 8.23 -2.78
C ASP A 150 -0.98 6.71 -2.75
N ILE A 151 -0.96 6.09 -3.94
CA ILE A 151 -0.63 4.67 -4.13
C ILE A 151 0.04 4.47 -5.49
N ILE A 152 0.98 3.52 -5.55
CA ILE A 152 1.58 3.06 -6.79
C ILE A 152 1.23 1.59 -6.98
N VAL A 153 0.76 1.23 -8.18
CA VAL A 153 0.35 -0.12 -8.53
C VAL A 153 1.07 -0.54 -9.81
N GLY A 154 1.80 -1.64 -9.75
CA GLY A 154 2.60 -2.16 -10.86
C GLY A 154 3.48 -3.32 -10.43
N ASP A 155 4.46 -3.66 -11.26
CA ASP A 155 5.47 -4.71 -11.02
C ASP A 155 6.57 -4.25 -10.05
N VAL A 156 6.16 -3.73 -8.89
CA VAL A 156 7.10 -3.21 -7.89
C VAL A 156 7.57 -4.34 -6.97
N THR A 157 8.83 -4.74 -7.10
CA THR A 157 9.43 -5.69 -6.16
C THR A 157 9.54 -5.10 -4.76
N VAL A 158 9.05 -5.85 -3.79
CA VAL A 158 9.15 -5.54 -2.36
C VAL A 158 10.60 -5.79 -1.90
N THR A 159 11.31 -4.73 -1.54
CA THR A 159 12.69 -4.79 -1.03
C THR A 159 12.78 -4.12 0.33
N ALA A 160 13.79 -4.48 1.14
CA ALA A 160 13.97 -3.91 2.47
C ALA A 160 14.12 -2.38 2.44
N VAL A 161 14.95 -1.86 1.52
CA VAL A 161 15.20 -0.42 1.34
C VAL A 161 13.92 0.35 0.99
N ARG A 162 13.01 -0.23 0.19
CA ARG A 162 11.73 0.41 -0.13
C ARG A 162 10.75 0.33 1.02
N ARG A 163 10.73 -0.77 1.76
CA ARG A 163 9.80 -0.97 2.90
C ARG A 163 10.09 -0.01 4.06
N GLU A 164 11.32 0.51 4.16
CA GLU A 164 11.67 1.57 5.11
C GLU A 164 10.97 2.90 4.80
N LYS A 165 10.76 3.21 3.51
CA LYS A 165 10.15 4.47 3.06
C LYS A 165 8.62 4.38 2.86
N VAL A 166 8.12 3.23 2.41
CA VAL A 166 6.70 3.07 2.04
C VAL A 166 6.10 1.76 2.54
N GLY A 167 4.80 1.79 2.85
CA GLY A 167 4.03 0.59 3.17
C GLY A 167 3.71 -0.23 1.91
N PHE A 168 3.80 -1.56 2.02
CA PHE A 168 3.44 -2.50 0.95
C PHE A 168 2.23 -3.33 1.35
N SER A 169 1.35 -3.63 0.39
CA SER A 169 0.31 -4.64 0.56
C SER A 169 0.90 -6.05 0.63
N GLN A 170 0.05 -7.03 0.90
CA GLN A 170 0.41 -8.43 0.66
C GLN A 170 0.78 -8.59 -0.82
N ALA A 171 1.83 -9.37 -1.10
CA ALA A 171 2.29 -9.63 -2.45
C ALA A 171 1.18 -10.32 -3.25
N ILE A 172 0.83 -9.75 -4.40
CA ILE A 172 -0.20 -10.29 -5.31
C ILE A 172 0.37 -11.46 -6.11
N PHE A 173 1.65 -11.38 -6.47
CA PHE A 173 2.38 -12.42 -7.19
C PHE A 173 3.62 -12.84 -6.40
N GLU A 174 3.85 -14.14 -6.33
CA GLU A 174 5.09 -14.69 -5.77
C GLU A 174 6.24 -14.47 -6.77
N ASN A 175 7.31 -13.86 -6.28
CA ASN A 175 8.45 -13.51 -7.11
C ASN A 175 9.31 -14.77 -7.34
N SER A 176 9.07 -15.49 -8.44
CA SER A 176 9.93 -16.60 -8.87
C SER A 176 10.86 -16.14 -9.99
N LEU A 177 12.17 -16.14 -9.74
CA LEU A 177 13.16 -15.89 -10.79
C LEU A 177 13.21 -17.09 -11.73
N ARG A 178 13.06 -16.84 -13.03
CA ARG A 178 13.11 -17.87 -14.07
C ARG A 178 14.12 -17.48 -15.12
N ILE A 179 14.95 -18.43 -15.54
CA ILE A 179 15.88 -18.23 -16.64
C ILE A 179 15.13 -18.56 -17.93
N VAL A 180 14.95 -17.57 -18.79
CA VAL A 180 14.38 -17.76 -20.12
C VAL A 180 15.54 -17.90 -21.09
N MET A 181 15.68 -19.08 -21.70
CA MET A 181 16.65 -19.34 -22.75
C MET A 181 15.93 -19.60 -24.07
N ARG A 182 16.54 -19.19 -25.18
CA ARG A 182 16.03 -19.53 -26.51
C ARG A 182 16.01 -21.04 -26.64
N LYS A 183 14.87 -21.61 -27.03
CA LYS A 183 14.80 -23.02 -27.42
C LYS A 183 15.82 -23.24 -28.55
N THR A 184 16.78 -24.14 -28.36
CA THR A 184 17.65 -24.57 -29.45
C THR A 184 16.77 -25.06 -30.61
N PRO A 185 17.08 -24.68 -31.86
CA PRO A 185 16.33 -25.20 -32.99
C PRO A 185 16.33 -26.73 -32.92
N ASP A 186 15.20 -27.34 -33.24
CA ASP A 186 15.12 -28.80 -33.30
C ASP A 186 16.15 -29.24 -34.35
N VAL A 187 17.24 -29.85 -33.88
CA VAL A 187 18.23 -30.44 -34.76
C VAL A 187 17.51 -31.60 -35.45
N GLN A 188 17.50 -31.62 -36.77
CA GLN A 188 17.02 -32.79 -37.50
C GLN A 188 17.91 -33.97 -37.09
N ILE A 189 17.38 -34.83 -36.23
CA ILE A 189 18.05 -36.05 -35.81
C ILE A 189 18.00 -36.98 -37.02
N ASP A 190 19.14 -37.10 -37.70
CA ASP A 190 19.30 -38.08 -38.77
C ASP A 190 19.18 -39.50 -38.16
N PRO A 191 18.19 -40.31 -38.56
CA PRO A 191 17.98 -41.65 -38.00
C PRO A 191 19.16 -42.59 -38.26
N LEU A 192 20.02 -42.26 -39.23
CA LEU A 192 21.26 -43.00 -39.53
C LEU A 192 22.51 -42.35 -38.91
N ALA A 193 22.36 -41.36 -38.02
CA ALA A 193 23.48 -40.75 -37.31
C ALA A 193 24.31 -41.78 -36.52
N PHE A 194 23.71 -42.88 -36.08
CA PHE A 194 24.40 -44.01 -35.44
C PHE A 194 25.44 -44.69 -36.37
N LEU A 195 25.30 -44.60 -37.69
CA LEU A 195 26.25 -45.18 -38.66
C LEU A 195 27.42 -44.24 -39.01
N LYS A 196 27.31 -42.94 -38.72
CA LYS A 196 28.38 -41.94 -38.94
C LYS A 196 29.71 -42.17 -38.20
N PRO A 197 29.78 -42.76 -36.99
CA PRO A 197 31.06 -42.90 -36.28
C PRO A 197 32.00 -43.93 -36.91
N PHE A 198 31.51 -44.85 -37.75
CA PHE A 198 32.32 -45.86 -38.43
C PHE A 198 32.50 -45.52 -39.91
N THR A 199 33.74 -45.58 -40.40
CA THR A 199 34.03 -45.43 -41.83
C THR A 199 33.58 -46.68 -42.60
N LEU A 200 33.26 -46.51 -43.89
CA LEU A 200 32.81 -47.61 -44.76
C LEU A 200 33.83 -48.77 -44.80
N SER A 201 35.12 -48.45 -44.72
CA SER A 201 36.21 -49.45 -44.62
C SER A 201 36.12 -50.28 -43.33
N LEU A 202 35.73 -49.69 -42.20
CA LEU A 202 35.61 -50.38 -40.92
C LEU A 202 34.36 -51.27 -40.90
N TRP A 203 33.27 -50.81 -41.52
CA TRP A 203 32.09 -51.65 -41.77
C TRP A 203 32.41 -52.88 -42.63
N LEU A 204 33.18 -52.71 -43.70
CA LEU A 204 33.63 -53.82 -44.55
C LEU A 204 34.58 -54.77 -43.81
N LEU A 205 35.46 -54.24 -42.95
CA LEU A 205 36.34 -55.05 -42.12
C LEU A 205 35.55 -55.90 -41.12
N ILE A 206 34.59 -55.31 -40.41
CA ILE A 206 33.70 -56.05 -39.49
C ILE A 206 32.99 -57.18 -40.25
N LEU A 207 32.34 -56.87 -41.38
CA LEU A 207 31.67 -57.88 -42.21
C LEU A 207 32.63 -58.98 -42.67
N GLY A 208 33.82 -58.62 -43.13
CA GLY A 208 34.85 -59.56 -43.55
C GLY A 208 35.31 -60.49 -42.42
N THR A 209 35.54 -59.95 -41.22
CA THR A 209 35.94 -60.77 -40.06
C THR A 209 34.83 -61.70 -39.59
N THR A 210 33.56 -61.26 -39.63
CA THR A 210 32.42 -62.10 -39.23
C THR A 210 32.10 -63.22 -40.22
N ILE A 211 32.47 -63.07 -41.50
CA ILE A 211 32.26 -64.10 -42.53
C ILE A 211 33.38 -65.16 -42.50
N MET A 212 34.57 -64.80 -42.01
CA MET A 212 35.72 -65.70 -41.96
C MET A 212 35.75 -66.61 -40.72
N THR A 213 35.01 -66.26 -39.67
CA THR A 213 34.70 -67.12 -38.51
C THR A 213 33.51 -68.02 -38.78
#